data_AF-X1CSA8-F1
#
_entry.id   AF-X1CSA8-F1
#
_cell.length_a   1.000
_cell.length_b   1.000
_cell.length_c   1.000
_cell.angle_alpha   90.00
_cell.angle_beta   90.00
_cell.angle_gamma   90.00
#
_symmetry.space_group_name_H-M   'P 1'
#
loop_
_entity.id
_entity.type
_entity.pdbx_description
1 polymer ?
#
loop_
_entity_poly.entity_id
_entity_poly.type
_entity_poly.pdbx_seq_one_letter_code
_entity_poly.pdbx_strand_id
1 'polypeptide(L)'
;MVLDVGANVDCKPEHLPQFALIGTKYAKYILGIENPKIGLLNIGEEKNKGNKFTQNAYKNLKNANINFVGNIEGTDIFKGEVE
;
A
#
# COMPACT_ATOMS: atom_id res chain seq x y z
N MET A 1 7.64 -5.81 -0.30
CA MET A 1 6.66 -6.93 -0.41
C MET A 1 5.45 -6.41 -1.16
N VAL A 2 4.74 -7.29 -1.85
CA VAL A 2 3.51 -6.94 -2.59
C VAL A 2 2.38 -7.78 -2.02
N LEU A 3 1.23 -7.16 -1.80
CA LEU A 3 0.05 -7.79 -1.18
C LEU A 3 -1.06 -7.90 -2.20
N ASP A 4 -1.80 -9.01 -2.14
CA ASP A 4 -2.85 -9.38 -3.09
C ASP A 4 -2.37 -9.42 -4.56
N VAL A 5 -1.50 -10.40 -4.85
CA VAL A 5 -0.92 -10.63 -6.18
C VAL A 5 -1.82 -11.55 -7.02
N GLY A 6 -3.15 -11.39 -6.90
CA GLY A 6 -4.15 -12.19 -7.62
C GLY A 6 -4.98 -13.15 -6.75
N ALA A 7 -5.04 -12.93 -5.43
CA ALA A 7 -5.94 -13.69 -4.57
C ALA A 7 -7.39 -13.17 -4.72
N ASN A 8 -7.56 -11.85 -4.88
CA ASN A 8 -8.84 -11.24 -5.22
C ASN A 8 -8.81 -10.71 -6.64
N VAL A 9 -9.71 -11.22 -7.49
CA VAL A 9 -9.87 -10.74 -8.88
C VAL A 9 -10.49 -9.34 -8.89
N ASP A 10 -11.54 -9.14 -8.09
CA ASP A 10 -12.20 -7.85 -7.91
C ASP A 10 -11.94 -7.33 -6.50
N CYS A 11 -11.23 -6.21 -6.43
CA CYS A 11 -10.92 -5.56 -5.17
C CYS A 11 -11.74 -4.27 -5.02
N LYS A 12 -12.16 -3.96 -3.79
CA LYS A 12 -12.79 -2.68 -3.45
C LYS A 12 -11.81 -1.78 -2.70
N PRO A 13 -11.90 -0.44 -2.79
CA PRO A 13 -10.97 0.47 -2.12
C PRO A 13 -10.89 0.27 -0.60
N GLU A 14 -11.93 -0.30 0.01
CA GLU A 14 -12.00 -0.58 1.44
C GLU A 14 -11.18 -1.81 1.86
N HIS A 15 -10.80 -2.67 0.91
CA HIS A 15 -9.96 -3.83 1.18
C HIS A 15 -8.49 -3.44 1.41
N LEU A 16 -8.01 -2.40 0.71
CA LEU A 16 -6.60 -2.00 0.72
C LEU A 16 -6.07 -1.62 2.12
N PRO A 17 -6.81 -0.87 2.96
CA PRO A 17 -6.41 -0.64 4.34
C PRO A 17 -6.24 -1.92 5.18
N GLN A 18 -7.07 -2.94 4.91
CA GLN A 18 -6.97 -4.23 5.61
C GLN A 18 -5.72 -4.98 5.19
N PHE A 19 -5.42 -5.00 3.88
CA PHE A 19 -4.19 -5.59 3.36
C PHE A 19 -2.97 -4.88 3.91
N ALA A 20 -2.96 -3.55 3.87
CA ALA A 20 -1.89 -2.75 4.43
C ALA A 20 -1.64 -3.06 5.91
N LEU A 21 -2.71 -3.18 6.72
CA LEU A 21 -2.59 -3.55 8.14
C LEU A 21 -1.96 -4.93 8.33
N ILE A 22 -2.40 -5.94 7.56
CA ILE A 22 -1.83 -7.29 7.60
C ILE A 22 -0.36 -7.25 7.19
N GLY A 23 -0.03 -6.53 6.12
CA GLY A 23 1.33 -6.34 5.62
C GLY A 23 2.24 -5.68 6.66
N THR A 24 1.79 -4.60 7.29
CA THR A 24 2.51 -3.92 8.38
C THR A 24 2.79 -4.89 9.54
N LYS A 25 1.80 -5.69 9.94
CA LYS A 25 1.98 -6.67 11.03
C LYS A 25 2.96 -7.77 10.66
N TYR A 26 2.87 -8.28 9.43
CA TYR A 26 3.78 -9.30 8.92
C TYR A 26 5.22 -8.77 8.84
N ALA A 27 5.42 -7.62 8.20
CA ALA A 27 6.74 -6.99 8.10
C ALA A 27 7.34 -6.68 9.47
N LYS A 28 6.52 -6.24 10.44
CA LYS A 28 6.99 -5.99 11.80
C LYS A 28 7.39 -7.25 12.56
N TYR A 29 6.48 -8.21 12.67
CA TYR A 29 6.68 -9.34 13.58
C TYR A 29 7.41 -10.52 12.96
N ILE A 30 7.32 -10.71 11.64
CA ILE A 30 7.94 -11.83 10.94
C ILE A 30 9.25 -11.41 10.29
N LEU A 31 9.28 -10.22 9.65
CA LEU A 31 10.49 -9.72 8.98
C LEU A 31 11.36 -8.83 9.87
N GLY A 32 10.90 -8.48 11.08
CA GLY A 32 11.66 -7.68 12.04
C GLY A 32 11.76 -6.19 11.70
N ILE A 33 10.87 -5.66 10.87
CA ILE A 33 10.91 -4.25 10.41
C ILE A 33 10.04 -3.40 11.34
N GLU A 34 10.67 -2.62 12.23
CA GLU A 34 9.95 -1.92 13.32
C GLU A 34 8.83 -0.96 12.87
N ASN A 35 9.04 -0.26 11.75
CA ASN A 35 8.09 0.73 11.20
C ASN A 35 7.94 0.62 9.67
N PRO A 36 7.30 -0.46 9.17
CA PRO A 36 7.22 -0.75 7.73
C PRO A 36 6.48 0.34 6.97
N LYS A 37 7.11 0.90 5.95
CA LYS A 37 6.55 1.90 5.04
C LYS A 37 5.64 1.22 4.04
N ILE A 38 4.40 1.69 3.97
CA ILE A 38 3.39 1.17 3.05
C ILE A 38 3.17 2.17 1.90
N GLY A 39 3.38 1.72 0.67
CA GLY A 39 3.10 2.48 -0.55
C GLY A 39 1.86 1.97 -1.29
N LEU A 40 1.12 2.87 -1.92
CA LEU A 40 0.06 2.53 -2.86
C LEU A 40 0.63 2.54 -4.28
N LEU A 41 0.74 1.37 -4.90
CA LEU A 41 1.20 1.28 -6.29
C LEU A 41 0.23 2.04 -7.22
N ASN A 42 0.79 2.96 -7.99
CA ASN A 42 0.03 3.88 -8.83
C ASN A 42 0.83 4.28 -10.08
N ILE A 43 0.23 5.08 -10.95
CA ILE A 43 0.83 5.60 -12.19
C ILE A 43 1.60 6.93 -11.98
N GLY A 44 1.82 7.33 -10.74
CA GLY A 44 2.45 8.59 -10.37
C GLY A 44 2.42 8.83 -8.86
N GLU A 45 3.40 9.56 -8.35
CA GLU A 45 3.58 9.83 -6.92
C GLU A 45 2.58 10.85 -6.36
N GLU A 46 1.96 11.69 -7.21
CA GLU A 46 1.05 12.73 -6.75
C GLU A 46 -0.26 12.14 -6.21
N LYS A 47 -0.80 12.73 -5.14
CA LYS A 47 -1.94 12.20 -4.37
C LYS A 47 -3.22 11.98 -5.19
N ASN A 48 -3.38 12.72 -6.29
CA ASN A 48 -4.54 12.67 -7.18
C ASN A 48 -4.35 11.73 -8.38
N LYS A 49 -3.21 11.05 -8.50
CA LYS A 49 -2.96 10.13 -9.62
C LYS A 49 -3.72 8.82 -9.50
N GLY A 50 -3.97 8.25 -10.68
CA GLY A 50 -4.71 7.01 -10.86
C GLY A 50 -6.21 7.22 -10.97
N ASN A 51 -6.93 6.10 -11.02
CA ASN A 51 -8.37 6.08 -11.26
C ASN A 51 -9.17 6.36 -9.97
N LYS A 52 -10.51 6.33 -10.05
CA LYS A 52 -11.38 6.52 -8.88
C LYS A 52 -11.09 5.51 -7.77
N PHE A 53 -10.72 4.28 -8.13
CA PHE A 53 -10.38 3.24 -7.17
C PHE A 53 -9.14 3.61 -6.36
N THR A 54 -8.01 3.95 -7.02
CA THR A 54 -6.76 4.29 -6.32
C THR A 54 -6.88 5.60 -5.54
N GLN A 55 -7.60 6.59 -6.06
CA GLN A 55 -7.85 7.84 -5.33
C GLN A 55 -8.69 7.63 -4.07
N ASN A 56 -9.68 6.74 -4.10
CA ASN A 56 -10.47 6.39 -2.91
C ASN A 56 -9.64 5.57 -1.92
N ALA A 57 -8.86 4.60 -2.42
CA ALA A 57 -7.95 3.81 -1.60
C ALA A 57 -6.92 4.70 -0.90
N TYR A 58 -6.36 5.69 -1.59
CA TYR A 58 -5.43 6.66 -1.00
C TYR A 58 -6.05 7.38 0.21
N LYS A 59 -7.30 7.85 0.09
CA LYS A 59 -8.02 8.48 1.21
C LYS A 59 -8.19 7.52 2.38
N ASN A 60 -8.55 6.28 2.10
CA ASN A 60 -8.76 5.26 3.13
C ASN A 60 -7.44 4.91 3.83
N LEU A 61 -6.35 4.72 3.09
CA LEU A 61 -5.01 4.40 3.60
C LEU A 61 -4.43 5.55 4.42
N LYS A 62 -4.65 6.79 4.01
CA LYS A 62 -4.21 7.98 4.77
C LYS A 62 -4.83 8.04 6.17
N ASN A 63 -6.04 7.50 6.34
CA ASN A 63 -6.73 7.45 7.62
C ASN A 63 -6.51 6.14 8.38
N ALA A 64 -5.73 5.21 7.81
CA ALA A 64 -5.41 3.94 8.46
C ALA A 64 -4.25 4.11 9.44
N ASN A 65 -4.25 3.31 10.52
CA ASN A 65 -3.19 3.33 11.54
C ASN A 65 -1.95 2.53 11.06
N ILE A 66 -1.29 3.03 10.02
CA ILE A 66 -0.11 2.45 9.37
C ILE A 66 0.87 3.56 8.95
N ASN A 67 2.13 3.22 8.68
CA ASN A 67 3.11 4.16 8.15
C ASN A 67 2.95 4.30 6.61
N PHE A 68 1.88 4.97 6.19
CA PHE A 68 1.56 5.18 4.77
C PHE A 68 2.40 6.32 4.19
N VAL A 69 3.22 6.02 3.17
CA VAL A 69 4.14 7.00 2.54
C VAL A 69 3.56 7.66 1.29
N GLY A 70 2.41 7.19 0.79
CA GLY A 70 1.73 7.76 -0.36
C GLY A 70 1.73 6.84 -1.58
N ASN A 71 1.59 7.43 -2.76
CA ASN A 71 1.68 6.68 -4.01
C ASN A 71 3.14 6.36 -4.32
N ILE A 72 3.37 5.21 -4.93
CA ILE A 72 4.66 4.81 -5.50
C ILE A 72 4.47 4.34 -6.93
N GLU A 73 5.50 4.45 -7.75
CA GLU A 73 5.51 3.91 -9.10
C GLU A 73 6.09 2.49 -9.14
N GLY A 74 5.86 1.78 -10.24
CA GLY A 74 6.40 0.42 -10.43
C GLY A 74 7.93 0.38 -10.40
N THR A 75 8.60 1.48 -10.73
CA THR A 75 10.06 1.64 -10.67
C THR A 75 10.58 1.69 -9.25
N ASP A 76 9.77 2.06 -8.26
CA ASP A 76 10.17 2.18 -6.85
C ASP A 76 10.14 0.84 -6.11
N ILE A 77 9.41 -0.15 -6.64
CA ILE A 77 9.25 -1.48 -6.03
C ILE A 77 10.61 -2.13 -5.75
N PHE A 78 11.60 -1.91 -6.62
CA PHE A 78 12.93 -2.51 -6.51
C PHE A 78 13.95 -1.66 -5.75
N LYS A 79 13.58 -0.43 -5.33
CA LYS A 79 14.48 0.49 -4.62
C LYS A 79 14.53 0.24 -3.11
N GLY A 80 13.62 -0.59 -2.58
CA GLY A 80 13.52 -0.85 -1.14
C GLY A 80 13.02 0.35 -0.35
N GLU A 81 12.30 1.28 -1.00
CA GLU A 81 11.74 2.46 -0.34
C GLU A 81 10.45 2.15 0.42
N VAL A 82 9.82 1.03 0.09
CA VAL A 82 8.62 0.49 0.73
C VAL A 82 8.75 -1.01 0.98
N GLU A 83 8.03 -1.45 2.00
CA GLU A 83 7.80 -2.86 2.32
C GLU A 83 6.44 -3.33 1.82
#